data_AF-A0A2H0M472-F1
#
_entry.id   AF-A0A2H0M472-F1
#
_cell.length_a   1.000
_cell.length_b   1.000
_cell.length_c   1.000
_cell.angle_alpha   90.00
_cell.angle_beta   90.00
_cell.angle_gamma   90.00
#
_symmetry.space_group_name_H-M   'P 1'
#
loop_
_entity.id
_entity.type
_entity.pdbx_description
1 polymer ?
#
loop_
_entity_poly.entity_id
_entity_poly.type
_entity_poly.pdbx_seq_one_letter_code
_entity_poly.pdbx_strand_id
1 'polypeptide(L)'
;MICKNLNKRIIEVWKKNFDGQSTRTPLFFGELKKECLLFVSLNPSFSDGGFKTILRDTKYEGMNHGDFFSWKPDRKDFEEYIEICIDIDTNHARKKYPKFFGKMDNFAKCIGMDYEHIDLFFHRETEQKSFKKEILNGNELNEFGRCQMEIAWDAITCSDPKVVVVANAFGSDLIKKEWHDRLTDFDDKIGTYWIELNDKKISIFFSSMLTGQRALDKGSLERLKWHVKNVLDKSGRIDT
;
A
#
# COMPACT_ATOMS: atom_id res chain seq x y z
N MET A 1 -7.24 4.42 -18.97
CA MET A 1 -8.61 3.92 -18.68
C MET A 1 -8.70 3.27 -17.29
N ILE A 2 -7.67 2.52 -16.86
CA ILE A 2 -7.60 1.78 -15.58
C ILE A 2 -7.74 2.69 -14.33
N CYS A 3 -7.12 3.88 -14.33
CA CYS A 3 -7.02 4.70 -13.11
C CYS A 3 -8.29 5.43 -12.69
N LYS A 4 -9.29 5.56 -13.58
CA LYS A 4 -10.45 6.43 -13.31
C LYS A 4 -11.44 5.87 -12.30
N ASN A 5 -11.36 4.59 -11.91
CA ASN A 5 -12.41 3.92 -11.12
C ASN A 5 -11.89 3.00 -10.00
N LEU A 6 -10.66 3.19 -9.48
CA LEU A 6 -10.16 2.35 -8.38
C LEU A 6 -11.08 2.40 -7.15
N ASN A 7 -11.44 3.60 -6.68
CA ASN A 7 -12.33 3.76 -5.52
C ASN A 7 -13.72 3.17 -5.76
N LYS A 8 -14.25 3.27 -6.99
CA LYS A 8 -15.53 2.65 -7.35
C LYS A 8 -15.49 1.14 -7.15
N ARG A 9 -14.42 0.48 -7.62
CA ARG A 9 -14.23 -0.97 -7.43
C ARG A 9 -14.05 -1.34 -5.96
N ILE A 10 -13.35 -0.52 -5.18
CA ILE A 10 -13.24 -0.71 -3.73
C ILE A 10 -14.63 -0.69 -3.09
N ILE A 11 -15.46 0.30 -3.44
CA ILE A 11 -16.84 0.42 -2.94
C ILE A 11 -17.67 -0.82 -3.33
N GLU A 12 -17.59 -1.27 -4.58
CA GLU A 12 -18.29 -2.45 -5.08
C GLU A 12 -17.88 -3.72 -4.31
N VAL A 13 -16.58 -3.91 -4.07
CA VAL A 13 -16.07 -5.02 -3.25
C VAL A 13 -16.60 -4.92 -1.82
N TRP A 14 -16.60 -3.73 -1.21
CA TRP A 14 -17.11 -3.56 0.15
C TRP A 14 -18.61 -3.80 0.26
N LYS A 15 -19.42 -3.27 -0.68
CA LYS A 15 -20.85 -3.54 -0.74
C LYS A 15 -21.12 -5.04 -0.90
N LYS A 16 -20.45 -5.69 -1.84
CA LYS A 16 -20.64 -7.14 -2.09
C LYS A 16 -20.37 -7.99 -0.83
N ASN A 17 -19.36 -7.65 -0.04
CA ASN A 17 -18.90 -8.50 1.07
C ASN A 17 -19.49 -8.11 2.43
N PHE A 18 -19.91 -6.85 2.61
CA PHE A 18 -20.33 -6.33 3.92
C PHE A 18 -21.67 -5.59 3.91
N ASP A 19 -22.50 -5.75 2.88
CA ASP A 19 -23.86 -5.19 2.90
C ASP A 19 -24.65 -5.75 4.10
N GLY A 20 -25.27 -4.85 4.86
CA GLY A 20 -25.97 -5.18 6.11
C GLY A 20 -25.07 -5.66 7.27
N GLN A 21 -23.74 -5.65 7.14
CA GLN A 21 -22.81 -6.10 8.17
C GLN A 21 -21.98 -4.94 8.73
N SER A 22 -21.67 -5.01 10.03
CA SER A 22 -20.77 -4.04 10.66
C SER A 22 -19.33 -4.29 10.23
N THR A 23 -18.76 -3.38 9.44
CA THR A 23 -17.34 -3.39 9.06
C THR A 23 -16.75 -1.98 9.11
N ARG A 24 -15.46 -1.90 8.80
CA ARG A 24 -14.73 -0.63 8.67
C ARG A 24 -14.71 -0.16 7.23
N THR A 25 -14.79 1.15 7.04
CA THR A 25 -14.59 1.83 5.75
C THR A 25 -13.18 1.51 5.22
N PRO A 26 -13.05 1.19 3.92
CA PRO A 26 -11.76 0.87 3.33
C PRO A 26 -10.81 2.08 3.27
N LEU A 27 -9.56 1.82 2.89
CA LEU A 27 -8.70 2.81 2.29
C LEU A 27 -9.25 3.24 0.92
N PHE A 28 -9.20 4.54 0.63
CA PHE A 28 -9.47 5.08 -0.69
C PHE A 28 -8.22 5.75 -1.24
N PHE A 29 -8.05 5.71 -2.55
CA PHE A 29 -6.93 6.33 -3.24
C PHE A 29 -7.25 7.79 -3.56
N GLY A 30 -6.33 8.69 -3.22
CA GLY A 30 -6.24 10.01 -3.84
C GLY A 30 -5.49 9.97 -5.16
N GLU A 31 -4.89 11.09 -5.55
CA GLU A 31 -3.98 11.12 -6.69
C GLU A 31 -2.70 10.31 -6.40
N LEU A 32 -2.42 9.33 -7.25
CA LEU A 32 -1.20 8.52 -7.16
C LEU A 32 -0.05 9.22 -7.89
N LYS A 33 1.04 9.46 -7.17
CA LYS A 33 2.28 9.97 -7.77
C LYS A 33 2.86 8.97 -8.75
N LYS A 34 3.41 9.49 -9.84
CA LYS A 34 4.01 8.71 -10.93
C LYS A 34 5.52 8.79 -10.94
N GLU A 35 6.15 7.84 -11.65
CA GLU A 35 7.58 7.87 -11.97
C GLU A 35 8.47 7.99 -10.71
N CYS A 36 8.01 7.38 -9.61
CA CYS A 36 8.62 7.46 -8.29
C CYS A 36 9.00 6.07 -7.75
N LEU A 37 9.61 6.03 -6.56
CA LEU A 37 9.78 4.81 -5.78
C LEU A 37 8.44 4.42 -5.16
N LEU A 38 7.91 3.23 -5.48
CA LEU A 38 6.67 2.75 -4.88
C LEU A 38 6.95 1.83 -3.70
N PHE A 39 6.46 2.19 -2.52
CA PHE A 39 6.36 1.27 -1.40
C PHE A 39 5.00 0.58 -1.39
N VAL A 40 5.02 -0.74 -1.29
CA VAL A 40 3.83 -1.56 -1.12
C VAL A 40 3.86 -2.16 0.29
N SER A 41 2.88 -1.83 1.12
CA SER A 41 2.67 -2.51 2.40
C SER A 41 1.41 -3.38 2.39
N LEU A 42 1.04 -3.89 3.57
CA LEU A 42 0.01 -4.90 3.66
C LEU A 42 -1.38 -4.27 3.70
N ASN A 43 -1.66 -3.48 4.75
CA ASN A 43 -2.98 -2.90 4.99
C ASN A 43 -2.86 -1.70 5.96
N PRO A 44 -3.82 -0.75 5.92
CA PRO A 44 -3.84 0.38 6.84
C PRO A 44 -4.12 -0.07 8.27
N SER A 45 -3.39 0.49 9.22
CA SER A 45 -3.62 0.24 10.65
C SER A 45 -4.89 0.92 11.13
N PHE A 46 -5.64 0.23 12.00
CA PHE A 46 -6.75 0.79 12.76
C PHE A 46 -6.30 1.05 14.20
N SER A 47 -5.74 2.24 14.47
CA SER A 47 -5.19 2.62 15.78
C SER A 47 -5.78 3.94 16.27
N ASP A 48 -6.52 3.91 17.37
CA ASP A 48 -7.11 5.12 17.98
C ASP A 48 -6.05 6.18 18.31
N GLY A 49 -4.91 5.74 18.87
CA GLY A 49 -3.80 6.63 19.20
C GLY A 49 -3.12 7.21 17.96
N GLY A 50 -2.96 6.39 16.91
CA GLY A 50 -2.46 6.84 15.61
C GLY A 50 -3.39 7.88 14.99
N PHE A 51 -4.69 7.59 14.95
CA PHE A 51 -5.71 8.48 14.41
C PHE A 51 -5.75 9.82 15.14
N LYS A 52 -5.80 9.82 16.48
CA LYS A 52 -5.74 11.06 17.28
C LYS A 52 -4.48 11.88 16.98
N THR A 53 -3.34 11.24 16.76
CA THR A 53 -2.09 11.91 16.39
C THR A 53 -2.18 12.56 15.01
N ILE A 54 -2.78 11.87 14.04
CA ILE A 54 -2.95 12.34 12.67
C ILE A 54 -3.87 13.57 12.62
N LEU A 55 -4.96 13.56 13.40
CA LEU A 55 -5.98 14.61 13.36
C LEU A 55 -5.67 15.85 14.23
N ARG A 56 -4.71 15.77 15.15
CA ARG A 56 -4.31 16.91 16.00
C ARG A 56 -3.93 18.12 15.14
N ASP A 57 -4.41 19.31 15.49
CA ASP A 57 -4.16 20.55 14.75
C ASP A 57 -4.65 20.48 13.28
N THR A 58 -5.81 19.85 13.06
CA THR A 58 -6.50 19.81 11.77
C THR A 58 -7.97 20.18 11.96
N LYS A 59 -8.69 20.47 10.88
CA LYS A 59 -10.15 20.69 10.92
C LYS A 59 -10.96 19.45 11.33
N TYR A 60 -10.31 18.28 11.43
CA TYR A 60 -10.92 17.01 11.81
C TYR A 60 -10.64 16.65 13.29
N GLU A 61 -9.93 17.50 14.02
CA GLU A 61 -9.60 17.23 15.42
C GLU A 61 -10.86 16.94 16.25
N GLY A 62 -10.80 15.90 17.09
CA GLY A 62 -11.92 15.47 17.92
C GLY A 62 -12.86 14.43 17.28
N MET A 63 -12.69 14.08 16.00
CA MET A 63 -13.47 12.98 15.40
C MET A 63 -13.27 11.65 16.14
N ASN A 64 -14.37 10.94 16.39
CA ASN A 64 -14.33 9.60 16.96
C ASN A 64 -13.88 8.59 15.90
N HIS A 65 -12.79 7.86 16.17
CA HIS A 65 -12.18 6.93 15.22
C HIS A 65 -13.11 5.80 14.78
N GLY A 66 -13.83 5.18 15.72
CA GLY A 66 -14.76 4.08 15.46
C GLY A 66 -15.98 4.53 14.67
N ASP A 67 -16.58 5.65 15.07
CA ASP A 67 -17.75 6.19 14.37
C ASP A 67 -17.40 6.68 12.97
N PHE A 68 -16.23 7.32 12.82
CA PHE A 68 -15.77 7.86 11.55
C PHE A 68 -15.51 6.77 10.52
N PHE A 69 -14.84 5.68 10.89
CA PHE A 69 -14.55 4.57 9.98
C PHE A 69 -15.61 3.46 10.01
N SER A 70 -16.78 3.69 10.61
CA SER A 70 -17.88 2.75 10.47
C SER A 70 -18.42 2.79 9.04
N TRP A 71 -18.46 1.62 8.39
CA TRP A 71 -18.93 1.52 7.01
C TRP A 71 -20.43 1.81 6.92
N LYS A 72 -20.78 2.89 6.22
CA LYS A 72 -22.15 3.38 6.03
C LYS A 72 -22.34 3.82 4.58
N PRO A 73 -22.53 2.88 3.64
CA PRO A 73 -22.57 3.19 2.20
C PRO A 73 -23.78 4.02 1.77
N ASP A 74 -24.84 4.04 2.57
CA ASP A 74 -26.10 4.74 2.26
C ASP A 74 -26.20 6.13 2.91
N ARG A 75 -25.11 6.62 3.52
CA ARG A 75 -25.06 7.97 4.07
C ARG A 75 -25.26 9.01 2.95
N LYS A 76 -25.98 10.09 3.25
CA LYS A 76 -26.32 11.14 2.25
C LYS A 76 -25.10 11.90 1.72
N ASP A 77 -24.06 11.98 2.54
CA ASP A 77 -22.80 12.69 2.31
C ASP A 77 -21.66 11.71 1.93
N PHE A 78 -21.96 10.59 1.27
CA PHE A 78 -20.98 9.53 1.04
C PHE A 78 -19.79 9.96 0.18
N GLU A 79 -20.00 10.79 -0.83
CA GLU A 79 -18.94 11.32 -1.68
C GLU A 79 -18.01 12.26 -0.90
N GLU A 80 -18.57 13.22 -0.16
CA GLU A 80 -17.80 14.13 0.71
C GLU A 80 -17.01 13.34 1.77
N TYR A 81 -17.61 12.29 2.33
CA TYR A 81 -16.93 11.42 3.27
C TYR A 81 -15.73 10.69 2.67
N ILE A 82 -15.82 10.22 1.43
CA ILE A 82 -14.68 9.61 0.74
C ILE A 82 -13.55 10.62 0.60
N GLU A 83 -13.86 11.86 0.23
CA GLU A 83 -12.86 12.93 0.12
C GLU A 83 -12.19 13.23 1.47
N ILE A 84 -12.94 13.21 2.58
CA ILE A 84 -12.37 13.35 3.93
C ILE A 84 -11.45 12.17 4.26
N CYS A 85 -11.84 10.93 3.94
CA CYS A 85 -10.96 9.77 4.12
C CYS A 85 -9.65 9.93 3.36
N ILE A 86 -9.74 10.32 2.08
CA ILE A 86 -8.57 10.54 1.21
C ILE A 86 -7.68 11.64 1.79
N ASP A 87 -8.24 12.77 2.21
CA ASP A 87 -7.48 13.88 2.78
C ASP A 87 -6.75 13.48 4.07
N ILE A 88 -7.42 12.74 4.97
CA ILE A 88 -6.79 12.22 6.20
C ILE A 88 -5.63 11.28 5.86
N ASP A 89 -5.82 10.31 4.97
CA ASP A 89 -4.80 9.31 4.65
C ASP A 89 -3.63 9.90 3.83
N THR A 90 -3.90 10.83 2.91
CA THR A 90 -2.87 11.37 1.99
C THR A 90 -2.17 12.61 2.54
N ASN A 91 -2.91 13.57 3.09
CA ASN A 91 -2.37 14.89 3.47
C ASN A 91 -2.00 14.99 4.95
N HIS A 92 -2.63 14.19 5.81
CA HIS A 92 -2.37 14.21 7.25
C HIS A 92 -1.51 13.03 7.70
N ALA A 93 -1.88 11.79 7.37
CA ALA A 93 -1.17 10.61 7.86
C ALA A 93 0.31 10.60 7.44
N ARG A 94 0.60 10.89 6.17
CA ARG A 94 1.97 10.94 5.65
C ARG A 94 2.87 11.93 6.39
N LYS A 95 2.34 13.10 6.74
CA LYS A 95 3.11 14.17 7.40
C LYS A 95 3.19 14.02 8.91
N LYS A 96 2.11 13.56 9.54
CA LYS A 96 1.94 13.56 10.99
C LYS A 96 2.15 12.18 11.63
N TYR A 97 2.41 11.13 10.83
CA TYR A 97 2.69 9.79 11.34
C TYR A 97 4.12 9.30 11.00
N PRO A 98 5.16 9.95 11.54
CA PRO A 98 6.56 9.67 11.21
C PRO A 98 7.03 8.28 11.67
N LYS A 99 6.33 7.65 12.63
CA LYS A 99 6.64 6.29 13.07
C LYS A 99 6.54 5.26 11.94
N PHE A 100 5.60 5.48 11.01
CA PHE A 100 5.41 4.62 9.84
C PHE A 100 6.11 5.23 8.61
N PHE A 101 5.74 6.45 8.23
CA PHE A 101 6.22 7.06 6.98
C PHE A 101 7.66 7.56 7.04
N GLY A 102 8.18 7.91 8.22
CA GLY A 102 9.53 8.47 8.36
C GLY A 102 10.65 7.53 7.89
N LYS A 103 10.44 6.21 7.89
CA LYS A 103 11.41 5.28 7.29
C LYS A 103 11.37 5.29 5.77
N MET A 104 10.19 5.40 5.17
CA MET A 104 10.01 5.55 3.72
C MET A 104 10.60 6.89 3.25
N ASP A 105 10.33 7.98 3.97
CA ASP A 105 10.94 9.31 3.72
C ASP A 105 12.47 9.21 3.68
N ASN A 106 13.08 8.62 4.71
CA ASN A 106 14.52 8.48 4.79
C ASN A 106 15.09 7.49 3.76
N PHE A 107 14.29 6.54 3.29
CA PHE A 107 14.69 5.63 2.23
C PHE A 107 14.71 6.37 0.89
N ALA A 108 13.60 7.03 0.55
CA ALA A 108 13.45 7.81 -0.67
C ALA A 108 14.51 8.91 -0.79
N LYS A 109 14.78 9.65 0.31
CA LYS A 109 15.86 10.65 0.40
C LYS A 109 17.25 10.08 0.11
N CYS A 110 17.57 8.87 0.60
CA CYS A 110 18.86 8.23 0.31
C CYS A 110 19.02 7.87 -1.17
N ILE A 111 17.92 7.52 -1.83
CA ILE A 111 17.89 7.22 -3.27
C ILE A 111 17.93 8.50 -4.10
N GLY A 112 17.37 9.60 -3.59
CA GLY A 112 17.25 10.86 -4.33
C GLY A 112 16.02 10.87 -5.23
N MET A 113 14.95 10.20 -4.81
CA MET A 113 13.68 10.15 -5.54
C MET A 113 12.50 10.45 -4.61
N ASP A 114 11.43 10.98 -5.19
CA ASP A 114 10.12 10.97 -4.52
C ASP A 114 9.62 9.53 -4.35
N TYR A 115 8.65 9.35 -3.46
CA TYR A 115 7.98 8.07 -3.27
C TYR A 115 6.46 8.19 -3.20
N GLU A 116 5.83 7.07 -3.53
CA GLU A 116 4.42 6.78 -3.33
C GLU A 116 4.28 5.56 -2.39
N HIS A 117 3.14 5.46 -1.71
CA HIS A 117 2.81 4.36 -0.83
C HIS A 117 1.40 3.86 -1.13
N ILE A 118 1.29 2.54 -1.27
CA ILE A 118 0.01 1.84 -1.37
C ILE A 118 -0.01 0.62 -0.45
N ASP A 119 -1.21 0.18 -0.09
CA ASP A 119 -1.43 -1.09 0.60
C ASP A 119 -2.00 -2.15 -0.37
N LEU A 120 -1.61 -3.41 -0.19
CA LEU A 120 -2.18 -4.54 -0.94
C LEU A 120 -3.66 -4.79 -0.62
N PHE A 121 -4.06 -4.50 0.62
CA PHE A 121 -5.41 -4.71 1.12
C PHE A 121 -5.92 -3.43 1.78
N PHE A 122 -7.17 -3.06 1.48
CA PHE A 122 -7.76 -1.80 1.92
C PHE A 122 -8.50 -1.92 3.26
N HIS A 123 -8.59 -3.14 3.78
CA HIS A 123 -9.21 -3.43 5.07
C HIS A 123 -8.37 -2.89 6.24
N ARG A 124 -8.97 -1.96 7.00
CA ARG A 124 -8.32 -1.33 8.17
C ARG A 124 -8.29 -2.30 9.34
N GLU A 125 -7.13 -2.83 9.68
CA GLU A 125 -6.95 -3.74 10.81
C GLU A 125 -5.50 -3.69 11.32
N THR A 126 -5.32 -3.61 12.63
CA THR A 126 -4.00 -3.60 13.26
C THR A 126 -3.56 -5.01 13.66
N GLU A 127 -4.51 -5.88 14.00
CA GLU A 127 -4.22 -7.22 14.50
C GLU A 127 -4.07 -8.23 13.35
N GLN A 128 -2.86 -8.76 13.17
CA GLN A 128 -2.51 -9.59 12.02
C GLN A 128 -3.35 -10.88 11.93
N LYS A 129 -3.71 -11.51 13.05
CA LYS A 129 -4.52 -12.73 13.04
C LYS A 129 -5.96 -12.43 12.61
N SER A 130 -6.55 -11.33 13.07
CA SER A 130 -7.86 -10.81 12.63
C SER A 130 -7.83 -10.53 11.13
N PHE A 131 -6.84 -9.75 10.67
CA PHE A 131 -6.67 -9.42 9.26
C PHE A 131 -6.55 -10.66 8.38
N LYS A 132 -5.71 -11.63 8.77
CA LYS A 132 -5.53 -12.89 8.01
C LYS A 132 -6.82 -13.70 7.90
N LYS A 133 -7.63 -13.76 8.95
CA LYS A 133 -8.93 -14.46 8.90
C LYS A 133 -9.89 -13.82 7.89
N GLU A 134 -9.80 -12.51 7.71
CA GLU A 134 -10.66 -11.78 6.79
C GLU A 134 -10.33 -12.06 5.33
N ILE A 135 -9.05 -12.24 5.00
CA ILE A 135 -8.59 -12.39 3.60
C ILE A 135 -8.23 -13.81 3.19
N LEU A 136 -8.12 -14.76 4.13
CA LEU A 136 -7.74 -16.15 3.86
C LEU A 136 -8.88 -17.13 4.12
N ASN A 137 -8.95 -18.18 3.30
CA ASN A 137 -9.61 -19.43 3.62
C ASN A 137 -8.53 -20.51 3.79
N GLY A 138 -8.16 -20.80 5.04
CA GLY A 138 -6.98 -21.61 5.33
C GLY A 138 -5.68 -20.87 4.97
N ASN A 139 -4.93 -21.40 4.00
CA ASN A 139 -3.67 -20.81 3.50
C ASN A 139 -3.81 -20.13 2.13
N GLU A 140 -5.01 -20.12 1.57
CA GLU A 140 -5.32 -19.52 0.27
C GLU A 140 -6.07 -18.22 0.47
N LEU A 141 -5.89 -17.25 -0.43
CA LEU A 141 -6.77 -16.08 -0.44
C LEU A 141 -8.22 -16.50 -0.70
N ASN A 142 -9.15 -15.87 0.00
CA ASN A 142 -10.56 -15.94 -0.35
C ASN A 142 -10.86 -14.93 -1.48
N GLU A 143 -12.12 -14.90 -1.93
CA GLU A 143 -12.54 -13.99 -3.01
C GLU A 143 -12.32 -12.51 -2.65
N PHE A 144 -12.65 -12.11 -1.41
CA PHE A 144 -12.44 -10.75 -0.90
C PHE A 144 -10.96 -10.33 -0.93
N GLY A 145 -10.06 -11.23 -0.54
CA GLY A 145 -8.62 -11.01 -0.61
C GLY A 145 -8.11 -10.86 -2.04
N ARG A 146 -8.53 -11.74 -2.96
CA ARG A 146 -8.12 -11.66 -4.37
C ARG A 146 -8.61 -10.39 -5.06
N CYS A 147 -9.86 -9.98 -4.83
CA CYS A 147 -10.39 -8.74 -5.41
C CYS A 147 -9.57 -7.51 -4.99
N GLN A 148 -9.11 -7.46 -3.73
CA GLN A 148 -8.25 -6.37 -3.27
C GLN A 148 -6.87 -6.40 -3.94
N MET A 149 -6.25 -7.57 -4.09
CA MET A 149 -4.98 -7.68 -4.80
C MET A 149 -5.08 -7.25 -6.27
N GLU A 150 -6.16 -7.57 -6.98
CA GLU A 150 -6.35 -7.07 -8.35
C GLU A 150 -6.49 -5.55 -8.40
N ILE A 151 -7.22 -4.95 -7.47
CA ILE A 151 -7.30 -3.48 -7.38
C ILE A 151 -5.92 -2.89 -7.03
N ALA A 152 -5.15 -3.53 -6.15
CA ALA A 152 -3.80 -3.10 -5.81
C ALA A 152 -2.85 -3.19 -7.02
N TRP A 153 -2.93 -4.25 -7.83
CA TRP A 153 -2.19 -4.36 -9.09
C TRP A 153 -2.51 -3.20 -10.03
N ASP A 154 -3.79 -2.86 -10.18
CA ASP A 154 -4.20 -1.73 -11.01
C ASP A 154 -3.74 -0.39 -10.45
N ALA A 155 -3.70 -0.25 -9.12
CA ALA A 155 -3.12 0.93 -8.46
C ALA A 155 -1.61 1.04 -8.71
N ILE A 156 -0.86 -0.07 -8.62
CA ILE A 156 0.57 -0.14 -8.98
C ILE A 156 0.75 0.30 -10.43
N THR A 157 -0.02 -0.28 -11.35
CA THR A 157 0.03 0.02 -12.78
C THR A 157 -0.26 1.50 -13.05
N CYS A 158 -1.23 2.08 -12.34
CA CYS A 158 -1.59 3.49 -12.43
C CYS A 158 -0.55 4.46 -11.87
N SER A 159 0.19 4.02 -10.85
CA SER A 159 1.30 4.78 -10.29
C SER A 159 2.55 4.79 -11.19
N ASP A 160 2.59 3.99 -12.27
CA ASP A 160 3.71 3.95 -13.24
C ASP A 160 5.10 4.12 -12.56
N PRO A 161 5.45 3.23 -11.60
CA PRO A 161 6.60 3.45 -10.74
C PRO A 161 7.91 3.07 -11.46
N LYS A 162 9.03 3.67 -11.04
CA LYS A 162 10.36 3.27 -11.56
C LYS A 162 10.90 2.00 -10.90
N VAL A 163 10.45 1.74 -9.68
CA VAL A 163 10.82 0.57 -8.88
C VAL A 163 9.77 0.35 -7.80
N VAL A 164 9.53 -0.91 -7.46
CA VAL A 164 8.60 -1.32 -6.40
C VAL A 164 9.40 -1.94 -5.25
N VAL A 165 9.09 -1.56 -4.01
CA VAL A 165 9.60 -2.18 -2.79
C VAL A 165 8.43 -2.66 -1.95
N VAL A 166 8.27 -3.97 -1.87
CA VAL A 166 7.27 -4.62 -1.02
C VAL A 166 7.81 -4.69 0.40
N ALA A 167 7.36 -3.77 1.24
CA ALA A 167 7.80 -3.53 2.61
C ALA A 167 7.03 -4.39 3.63
N ASN A 168 6.82 -5.67 3.31
CA ASN A 168 6.15 -6.62 4.20
C ASN A 168 6.46 -8.07 3.78
N ALA A 169 6.92 -8.90 4.72
CA ALA A 169 7.27 -10.29 4.42
C ALA A 169 6.04 -11.12 4.01
N PHE A 170 4.92 -10.98 4.72
CA PHE A 170 3.70 -11.71 4.38
C PHE A 170 3.10 -11.21 3.05
N GLY A 171 3.10 -9.91 2.81
CA GLY A 171 2.72 -9.35 1.51
C GLY A 171 3.63 -9.82 0.37
N SER A 172 4.93 -9.96 0.62
CA SER A 172 5.89 -10.51 -0.35
C SER A 172 5.56 -11.96 -0.73
N ASP A 173 5.27 -12.80 0.27
CA ASP A 173 4.89 -14.20 0.03
C ASP A 173 3.58 -14.31 -0.75
N LEU A 174 2.59 -13.47 -0.43
CA LEU A 174 1.33 -13.40 -1.15
C LEU A 174 1.51 -12.98 -2.61
N ILE A 175 2.29 -11.92 -2.87
CA ILE A 175 2.57 -11.48 -4.24
C ILE A 175 3.27 -12.58 -5.04
N LYS A 176 4.32 -13.20 -4.48
CA LYS A 176 5.04 -14.28 -5.16
C LYS A 176 4.16 -15.47 -5.52
N LYS A 177 3.12 -15.73 -4.72
CA LYS A 177 2.16 -16.81 -4.94
C LYS A 177 1.08 -16.41 -5.95
N GLU A 178 0.39 -15.31 -5.71
CA GLU A 178 -0.82 -14.92 -6.45
C GLU A 178 -0.51 -14.20 -7.75
N TRP A 179 0.66 -13.57 -7.87
CA TRP A 179 1.16 -12.90 -9.09
C TRP A 179 2.36 -13.63 -9.69
N HIS A 180 2.49 -14.94 -9.46
CA HIS A 180 3.60 -15.74 -9.97
C HIS A 180 3.72 -15.67 -11.50
N ASP A 181 2.60 -15.50 -12.20
CA ASP A 181 2.48 -15.35 -13.66
C ASP A 181 2.78 -13.92 -14.15
N ARG A 182 2.80 -12.93 -13.26
CA ARG A 182 3.13 -11.52 -13.55
C ARG A 182 4.56 -11.16 -13.14
N LEU A 183 5.24 -12.07 -12.47
CA LEU A 183 6.63 -11.95 -12.04
C LEU A 183 7.52 -12.74 -13.00
N THR A 184 8.70 -12.20 -13.30
CA THR A 184 9.76 -13.03 -13.87
C THR A 184 10.32 -13.98 -12.82
N ASP A 185 11.11 -14.95 -13.26
CA ASP A 185 12.07 -15.62 -12.38
C ASP A 185 13.02 -14.59 -11.73
N PHE A 186 13.66 -15.00 -10.63
CA PHE A 186 14.65 -14.18 -9.95
C PHE A 186 15.86 -13.93 -10.87
N ASP A 187 16.22 -12.66 -11.05
CA ASP A 187 17.36 -12.27 -11.87
C ASP A 187 18.62 -12.22 -11.01
N ASP A 188 19.43 -13.29 -11.05
CA ASP A 188 20.68 -13.43 -10.29
C ASP A 188 21.72 -12.34 -10.61
N LYS A 189 21.64 -11.68 -11.78
CA LYS A 189 22.63 -10.66 -12.17
C LYS A 189 22.42 -9.34 -11.44
N ILE A 190 21.17 -9.00 -11.18
CA ILE A 190 20.81 -7.77 -10.47
C ILE A 190 20.30 -8.05 -9.07
N GLY A 191 19.99 -9.30 -8.72
CA GLY A 191 19.54 -9.73 -7.40
C GLY A 191 18.07 -9.40 -7.08
N THR A 192 17.18 -9.31 -8.07
CA THR A 192 15.78 -8.95 -7.83
C THR A 192 14.84 -9.56 -8.86
N TYR A 193 13.53 -9.37 -8.69
CA TYR A 193 12.51 -9.81 -9.66
C TYR A 193 12.07 -8.63 -10.54
N TRP A 194 11.41 -8.95 -11.65
CA TRP A 194 10.78 -7.97 -12.53
C TRP A 194 9.28 -8.20 -12.62
N ILE A 195 8.54 -7.11 -12.82
CA ILE A 195 7.14 -7.10 -13.27
C ILE A 195 7.05 -6.29 -14.56
N GLU A 196 6.05 -6.59 -15.37
CA GLU A 196 5.74 -5.81 -16.57
C GLU A 196 4.51 -4.93 -16.32
N LEU A 197 4.70 -3.62 -16.41
CA LEU A 197 3.65 -2.61 -16.21
C LEU A 197 3.68 -1.64 -17.38
N ASN A 198 2.55 -1.45 -18.07
CA ASN A 198 2.44 -0.55 -19.22
C ASN A 198 3.58 -0.75 -20.25
N ASP A 199 3.86 -2.00 -20.60
CA ASP A 199 4.93 -2.41 -21.52
C ASP A 199 6.36 -2.05 -21.06
N LYS A 200 6.55 -1.69 -19.77
CA LYS A 200 7.84 -1.43 -19.14
C LYS A 200 8.20 -2.54 -18.14
N LYS A 201 9.46 -2.96 -18.14
CA LYS A 201 10.01 -3.83 -17.09
C LYS A 201 10.40 -3.01 -15.87
N ILE A 202 9.69 -3.23 -14.76
CA ILE A 202 9.92 -2.55 -13.49
C ILE A 202 10.49 -3.54 -12.48
N SER A 203 11.58 -3.15 -11.81
CA SER A 203 12.18 -3.99 -10.76
C SER A 203 11.30 -3.99 -9.51
N ILE A 204 11.13 -5.16 -8.89
CA ILE A 204 10.36 -5.33 -7.66
C ILE A 204 11.18 -6.05 -6.59
N PHE A 205 11.36 -5.38 -5.46
CA PHE A 205 12.14 -5.87 -4.33
C PHE A 205 11.20 -6.37 -3.24
N PHE A 206 11.41 -7.59 -2.78
CA PHE A 206 10.70 -8.16 -1.63
C PHE A 206 11.52 -7.99 -0.36
N SER A 207 10.88 -7.50 0.71
CA SER A 207 11.56 -7.27 1.98
C SER A 207 10.66 -7.53 3.18
N SER A 208 11.26 -7.52 4.37
CA SER A 208 10.48 -7.45 5.61
C SER A 208 9.94 -6.02 5.82
N MET A 209 9.33 -5.76 6.98
CA MET A 209 8.79 -4.43 7.25
C MET A 209 9.92 -3.39 7.35
N LEU A 210 9.66 -2.16 6.89
CA LEU A 210 10.57 -1.05 7.14
C LEU A 210 10.40 -0.48 8.56
N THR A 211 9.22 -0.70 9.16
CA THR A 211 8.81 -0.22 10.48
C THR A 211 8.03 -1.28 11.25
N GLY A 212 8.02 -1.19 12.58
CA GLY A 212 7.27 -2.11 13.44
C GLY A 212 8.13 -3.22 14.04
N GLN A 213 7.48 -4.19 14.71
CA GLN A 213 8.17 -5.18 15.56
C GLN A 213 9.15 -6.10 14.81
N ARG A 214 8.88 -6.39 13.53
CA ARG A 214 9.76 -7.21 12.66
C ARG A 214 10.40 -6.37 11.56
N ALA A 215 10.75 -5.13 11.89
CA ALA A 215 11.44 -4.27 10.96
C ALA A 215 12.83 -4.84 10.62
N LEU A 216 13.32 -4.55 9.42
CA LEU A 216 14.71 -4.83 9.03
C LEU A 216 15.68 -4.30 10.09
N ASP A 217 16.72 -5.08 10.37
CA ASP A 217 17.89 -4.55 11.06
C ASP A 217 18.56 -3.46 10.22
N LYS A 218 19.39 -2.63 10.86
CA LYS A 218 20.02 -1.48 10.21
C LYS A 218 20.84 -1.88 8.99
N GLY A 219 21.59 -2.98 9.07
CA GLY A 219 22.44 -3.45 7.97
C GLY A 219 21.62 -3.97 6.79
N SER A 220 20.54 -4.70 7.04
CA SER A 220 19.63 -5.15 5.96
C SER A 220 18.92 -3.98 5.30
N LEU A 221 18.52 -2.96 6.07
CA LEU A 221 17.94 -1.73 5.52
C LEU A 221 18.94 -0.96 4.65
N GLU A 222 20.19 -0.83 5.10
CA GLU A 222 21.26 -0.17 4.34
C GLU A 222 21.57 -0.91 3.04
N ARG A 223 21.65 -2.24 3.08
CA ARG A 223 21.82 -3.07 1.87
C ARG A 223 20.66 -2.90 0.90
N LEU A 224 19.42 -2.90 1.39
CA LEU A 224 18.24 -2.70 0.52
C LEU A 224 18.27 -1.33 -0.16
N LYS A 225 18.58 -0.25 0.58
CA LYS A 225 18.73 1.10 0.00
C LYS A 225 19.81 1.15 -1.07
N TRP A 226 20.98 0.59 -0.77
CA TRP A 226 22.10 0.51 -1.71
C TRP A 226 21.68 -0.28 -2.96
N HIS A 227 21.03 -1.41 -2.78
CA HIS A 227 20.64 -2.32 -3.86
C HIS A 227 19.63 -1.68 -4.81
N VAL A 228 18.55 -1.11 -4.28
CA VAL A 228 17.55 -0.39 -5.07
C VAL A 228 18.19 0.74 -5.86
N LYS A 229 19.06 1.54 -5.22
CA LYS A 229 19.79 2.63 -5.90
C LYS A 229 20.67 2.13 -7.04
N ASN A 230 21.44 1.06 -6.81
CA ASN A 230 22.31 0.49 -7.85
C ASN A 230 21.54 -0.07 -9.05
N VAL A 231 20.36 -0.66 -8.82
CA VAL A 231 19.52 -1.15 -9.93
C VAL A 231 18.96 0.03 -10.73
N LEU A 232 18.45 1.06 -10.06
CA LEU A 232 17.96 2.28 -10.73
C LEU A 232 19.06 2.96 -11.57
N ASP A 233 20.27 3.11 -11.02
CA ASP A 233 21.40 3.74 -11.72
C ASP A 233 21.86 2.93 -12.95
N LYS A 234 21.67 1.61 -12.94
CA LYS A 234 21.97 0.74 -14.08
C LYS A 234 20.86 0.78 -15.13
N SER A 235 19.60 0.77 -14.72
CA SER A 235 18.45 0.87 -15.63
C SER A 235 18.45 2.19 -16.40
N GLY A 236 18.80 3.30 -15.76
CA GLY A 236 18.92 4.61 -16.44
C GLY A 236 20.09 4.73 -17.43
N ARG A 237 21.02 3.77 -17.47
CA ARG A 237 22.15 3.73 -18.42
C ARG A 237 21.89 2.86 -19.65
N ILE A 238 20.77 2.16 -19.69
CA ILE A 238 20.40 1.31 -20.84
C ILE A 238 19.67 2.15 -21.91
N ASP A 239 19.13 3.32 -21.52
CA ASP A 239 18.41 4.25 -22.40
C ASP A 239 19.27 5.45 -22.90
N THR A 240 20.59 5.40 -22.73
CA THR A 240 21.56 6.41 -23.23
C THR A 240 22.66 5.77 -24.05
#